data_AF-A0A7Z9RHH3-F1
#
_entry.id   AF-A0A7Z9RHH3-F1
#
_cell.length_a   1.000
_cell.length_b   1.000
_cell.length_c   1.000
_cell.angle_alpha   90.00
_cell.angle_beta   90.00
_cell.angle_gamma   90.00
#
_symmetry.space_group_name_H-M   'P 1'
#
loop_
_entity.id
_entity.type
_entity.pdbx_description
1 polymer ?
#
loop_
_entity_poly.entity_id
_entity_poly.type
_entity_poly.pdbx_seq_one_letter_code
_entity_poly.pdbx_strand_id
1 'polypeptide(L)'
;MKIATFNVNSIRKRLPIVLQWLKCNKPDVLCLQETKVQDSEFPLSDFDGSGYHVTFRGMKSYNGVAVLSRNAPKNVAYGFDDGGEPDEARLIRATIDGITIVNTYIPQGASLDSPKYPYKLEWYQRLRAYFSKHLSTKKPAIWCGDMNVAPEPIDVDNPKAKKKHVCFHEDVRREYHETLAWGFTDVFRKLHPDKLQYTFWDYRQPNTLIENRGWRVDHILVTSPLAKKCVKAEVDVKPRNMENPSDHTVMWGSSYSASLALKIAGDWPDLVDGVLAFAPGEYFNTHTKTWIQDSSTHITVPTFITSARNEKPSWSDIFDAIPSKHKTSYLPPTPGNHGSRALWKQFSDNGGYWMAVEHFLTSNFKR
;
A
#
# COMPACT_ATOMS: atom_id res chain seq x y z
N MET A 1 2.04 -14.89 10.24
CA MET A 1 0.93 -14.52 9.35
C MET A 1 1.08 -13.06 8.94
N LYS A 2 0.99 -12.73 7.65
CA LYS A 2 1.00 -11.38 7.08
C LYS A 2 -0.42 -11.04 6.61
N ILE A 3 -0.94 -9.89 7.04
CA ILE A 3 -2.29 -9.45 6.73
C ILE A 3 -2.22 -8.03 6.20
N ALA A 4 -3.01 -7.74 5.17
CA ALA A 4 -3.10 -6.42 4.57
C ALA A 4 -4.57 -6.02 4.38
N THR A 5 -4.80 -4.71 4.40
CA THR A 5 -6.07 -4.11 3.98
C THR A 5 -5.81 -3.08 2.89
N PHE A 6 -6.73 -2.98 1.94
CA PHE A 6 -6.64 -2.05 0.82
C PHE A 6 -8.02 -1.66 0.28
N ASN A 7 -8.38 -0.39 0.42
CA ASN A 7 -9.47 0.19 -0.35
C ASN A 7 -8.99 0.36 -1.81
N VAL A 8 -9.51 -0.48 -2.72
CA VAL A 8 -9.06 -0.54 -4.12
C VAL A 8 -9.74 0.47 -5.01
N ASN A 9 -10.79 1.15 -4.52
CA ASN A 9 -11.58 2.11 -5.27
C ASN A 9 -11.90 1.60 -6.69
N SER A 10 -12.63 0.49 -6.82
CA SER A 10 -12.90 -0.30 -8.03
C SER A 10 -11.85 -1.37 -8.35
N ILE A 11 -12.17 -2.63 -8.02
CA ILE A 11 -11.27 -3.78 -8.24
C ILE A 11 -10.91 -3.97 -9.71
N ARG A 12 -11.86 -3.86 -10.64
CA ARG A 12 -11.58 -4.04 -12.08
C ARG A 12 -10.54 -3.06 -12.63
N LYS A 13 -10.53 -1.83 -12.11
CA LYS A 13 -9.55 -0.80 -12.52
C LYS A 13 -8.18 -1.04 -11.90
N ARG A 14 -8.14 -1.60 -10.69
CA ARG A 14 -6.92 -1.81 -9.91
C ARG A 14 -6.44 -3.26 -9.91
N LEU A 15 -7.06 -4.12 -10.72
CA LEU A 15 -6.76 -5.55 -10.78
C LEU A 15 -5.28 -5.83 -11.09
N PRO A 16 -4.62 -5.16 -12.07
CA PRO A 16 -3.20 -5.35 -12.30
C PRO A 16 -2.34 -5.02 -11.07
N ILE A 17 -2.68 -3.93 -10.36
CA ILE A 17 -1.99 -3.50 -9.13
C ILE A 17 -2.17 -4.56 -8.04
N VAL A 18 -3.40 -5.06 -7.84
CA VAL A 18 -3.69 -6.08 -6.83
C VAL A 18 -2.95 -7.38 -7.13
N LEU A 19 -3.00 -7.88 -8.37
CA LEU A 19 -2.34 -9.13 -8.76
C LEU A 19 -0.80 -9.03 -8.65
N GLN A 20 -0.22 -7.92 -9.12
CA GLN A 20 1.21 -7.67 -8.96
C GLN A 20 1.60 -7.60 -7.48
N TRP A 21 0.80 -6.88 -6.68
CA TRP A 21 1.06 -6.74 -5.26
C TRP A 21 0.95 -8.08 -4.52
N LEU A 22 -0.03 -8.93 -4.86
CA LEU A 22 -0.14 -10.30 -4.32
C LEU A 22 1.09 -11.14 -4.67
N LYS A 23 1.58 -11.07 -5.92
CA LYS A 23 2.77 -11.80 -6.40
C LYS A 23 4.03 -11.40 -5.63
N CYS A 24 4.24 -10.10 -5.43
CA CYS A 24 5.40 -9.57 -4.73
C CYS A 24 5.36 -9.81 -3.22
N ASN A 25 4.19 -9.60 -2.60
CA ASN A 25 4.10 -9.45 -1.15
C ASN A 25 3.58 -10.69 -0.44
N LYS A 26 2.86 -11.56 -1.17
CA LYS A 26 2.39 -12.87 -0.72
C LYS A 26 1.79 -12.85 0.71
N PRO A 27 0.85 -11.94 1.03
CA PRO A 27 0.20 -12.00 2.35
C PRO A 27 -0.54 -13.32 2.55
N ASP A 28 -0.78 -13.70 3.79
CA ASP A 28 -1.68 -14.83 4.07
C ASP A 28 -3.14 -14.41 3.87
N VAL A 29 -3.47 -13.14 4.15
CA VAL A 29 -4.79 -12.54 3.90
C VAL A 29 -4.67 -11.10 3.38
N LEU A 30 -5.45 -10.77 2.36
CA LEU A 30 -5.69 -9.41 1.85
C LEU A 30 -7.17 -9.08 1.90
N CYS A 31 -7.53 -8.06 2.66
CA CYS A 31 -8.89 -7.52 2.76
C CYS A 31 -9.05 -6.32 1.83
N LEU A 32 -10.07 -6.35 0.97
CA LEU A 32 -10.35 -5.29 0.00
C LEU A 32 -11.64 -4.56 0.35
N GLN A 33 -11.65 -3.25 0.11
CA GLN A 33 -12.81 -2.37 0.24
C GLN A 33 -13.03 -1.58 -1.06
N GLU A 34 -14.24 -1.06 -1.23
CA GLU A 34 -14.69 -0.40 -2.47
C GLU A 34 -14.40 -1.23 -3.73
N THR A 35 -14.75 -2.51 -3.76
CA THR A 35 -14.59 -3.29 -4.99
C THR A 35 -15.43 -2.72 -6.15
N LYS A 36 -16.53 -2.01 -5.86
CA LYS A 36 -17.41 -1.28 -6.80
C LYS A 36 -17.88 -2.14 -7.98
N VAL A 37 -18.16 -3.40 -7.69
CA VAL A 37 -18.60 -4.39 -8.67
C VAL A 37 -19.65 -5.28 -8.03
N GLN A 38 -20.71 -5.58 -8.78
CA GLN A 38 -21.71 -6.55 -8.35
C GLN A 38 -21.15 -7.97 -8.48
N ASP A 39 -21.67 -8.92 -7.70
CA ASP A 39 -21.09 -10.26 -7.57
C ASP A 39 -20.92 -10.98 -8.92
N SER A 40 -21.90 -10.87 -9.81
CA SER A 40 -21.86 -11.50 -11.14
C SER A 40 -20.78 -10.93 -12.08
N GLU A 41 -20.21 -9.77 -11.76
CA GLU A 41 -19.16 -9.11 -12.53
C GLU A 41 -17.81 -9.10 -11.80
N PHE A 42 -17.71 -9.73 -10.63
CA PHE A 42 -16.44 -9.79 -9.91
C PHE A 42 -15.42 -10.58 -10.73
N PRO A 43 -14.18 -10.08 -10.92
CA PRO A 43 -13.18 -10.70 -11.80
C PRO A 43 -12.53 -11.93 -11.14
N LEU A 44 -13.33 -12.96 -10.83
CA LEU A 44 -12.88 -14.12 -10.08
C LEU A 44 -11.84 -14.93 -10.86
N SER A 45 -12.06 -15.11 -12.17
CA SER A 45 -11.15 -15.86 -13.06
C SER A 45 -9.77 -15.23 -13.17
N ASP A 46 -9.65 -13.91 -13.01
CA ASP A 46 -8.36 -13.23 -13.03
C ASP A 46 -7.49 -13.55 -11.80
N PHE A 47 -8.10 -14.08 -10.73
CA PHE A 47 -7.39 -14.60 -9.57
C PHE A 47 -7.04 -16.08 -9.69
N ASP A 48 -7.44 -16.77 -10.75
CA ASP A 48 -7.08 -18.16 -10.98
C ASP A 48 -5.55 -18.29 -11.11
N GLY A 49 -4.98 -19.30 -10.45
CA GLY A 49 -3.53 -19.48 -10.40
C GLY A 49 -2.76 -18.51 -9.47
N SER A 50 -3.42 -17.51 -8.88
CA SER A 50 -2.78 -16.62 -7.88
C SER A 50 -2.42 -17.35 -6.58
N GLY A 51 -3.05 -18.50 -6.33
CA GLY A 51 -2.92 -19.25 -5.07
C GLY A 51 -3.75 -18.67 -3.92
N TYR A 52 -4.74 -17.82 -4.20
CA TYR A 52 -5.66 -17.26 -3.22
C TYR A 52 -7.08 -17.74 -3.45
N HIS A 53 -7.75 -18.11 -2.38
CA HIS A 53 -9.20 -18.19 -2.30
C HIS A 53 -9.76 -16.78 -2.21
N VAL A 54 -10.81 -16.48 -2.99
CA VAL A 54 -11.46 -15.18 -2.99
C VAL A 54 -12.88 -15.33 -2.45
N THR A 55 -13.23 -14.53 -1.46
CA THR A 55 -14.59 -14.44 -0.92
C THR A 55 -15.01 -12.98 -0.94
N PHE A 56 -16.16 -12.67 -1.52
CA PHE A 56 -16.55 -11.30 -1.80
C PHE A 56 -18.05 -11.10 -1.71
N ARG A 57 -18.44 -9.84 -1.51
CA ARG A 57 -19.81 -9.35 -1.63
C ARG A 57 -19.77 -7.92 -2.12
N GLY A 58 -20.50 -7.65 -3.18
CA GLY A 58 -20.47 -6.38 -3.86
C GLY A 58 -21.81 -5.96 -4.43
N MET A 59 -21.85 -4.72 -4.91
CA MET A 59 -23.00 -4.12 -5.56
C MET A 59 -22.54 -3.21 -6.69
N LYS A 60 -23.46 -2.85 -7.60
CA LYS A 60 -23.14 -2.01 -8.75
C LYS A 60 -22.68 -0.62 -8.29
N SER A 61 -21.57 -0.14 -8.86
CA SER A 61 -21.01 1.22 -8.74
C SER A 61 -20.49 1.66 -7.36
N TYR A 62 -20.93 1.05 -6.26
CA TYR A 62 -20.62 1.48 -4.90
C TYR A 62 -20.13 0.33 -4.02
N ASN A 63 -19.49 0.68 -2.90
CA ASN A 63 -19.12 -0.24 -1.82
C ASN A 63 -18.39 -1.50 -2.34
N GLY A 64 -18.64 -2.62 -1.67
CA GLY A 64 -18.11 -3.94 -2.00
C GLY A 64 -16.86 -4.26 -1.21
N VAL A 65 -16.84 -5.48 -0.67
CA VAL A 65 -15.76 -6.00 0.16
C VAL A 65 -15.31 -7.36 -0.35
N ALA A 66 -14.03 -7.67 -0.21
CA ALA A 66 -13.49 -8.99 -0.48
C ALA A 66 -12.43 -9.40 0.55
N VAL A 67 -12.25 -10.70 0.72
CA VAL A 67 -11.16 -11.31 1.48
C VAL A 67 -10.49 -12.32 0.56
N LEU A 68 -9.21 -12.09 0.30
CA LEU A 68 -8.34 -13.00 -0.43
C LEU A 68 -7.47 -13.72 0.59
N SER A 69 -7.46 -15.04 0.61
CA SER A 69 -6.67 -15.81 1.58
C SER A 69 -5.97 -17.00 0.93
N ARG A 70 -4.74 -17.29 1.35
CA ARG A 70 -3.98 -18.44 0.84
C ARG A 70 -4.58 -19.79 1.26
N ASN A 71 -5.25 -19.81 2.42
CA ASN A 71 -5.98 -20.96 2.93
C ASN A 71 -7.49 -20.72 2.80
N ALA A 72 -8.25 -21.80 2.62
CA ALA A 72 -9.70 -21.74 2.42
C ALA A 72 -10.41 -21.09 3.63
N PRO A 73 -11.22 -20.03 3.41
CA PRO A 73 -11.94 -19.38 4.49
C PRO A 73 -13.09 -20.27 4.99
N LYS A 74 -13.37 -20.21 6.30
CA LYS A 74 -14.48 -20.88 6.97
C LYS A 74 -15.42 -19.87 7.61
N ASN A 75 -16.65 -20.27 7.92
CA ASN A 75 -17.64 -19.44 8.64
C ASN A 75 -17.82 -18.05 8.01
N VAL A 76 -17.87 -18.01 6.68
CA VAL A 76 -18.06 -16.78 5.91
C VAL A 76 -19.46 -16.23 6.19
N ALA A 77 -19.54 -14.96 6.54
CA ALA A 77 -20.79 -14.22 6.70
C ALA A 77 -20.64 -12.80 6.15
N TYR A 78 -21.75 -12.23 5.67
CA TYR A 78 -21.81 -10.89 5.13
C TYR A 78 -22.81 -10.06 5.91
N GLY A 79 -22.50 -8.78 6.12
CA GLY A 79 -23.41 -7.84 6.74
C GLY A 79 -23.67 -8.05 8.25
N PHE A 80 -24.51 -7.17 8.79
CA PHE A 80 -25.08 -7.27 10.12
C PHE A 80 -26.24 -8.27 10.17
N ASP A 81 -26.42 -8.87 11.34
CA ASP A 81 -27.46 -9.86 11.64
C ASP A 81 -28.27 -9.46 12.88
N ASP A 82 -28.55 -8.15 12.99
CA ASP A 82 -29.29 -7.49 14.08
C ASP A 82 -30.76 -7.21 13.74
N GLY A 83 -31.22 -7.59 12.55
CA GLY A 83 -32.59 -7.38 12.07
C GLY A 83 -32.84 -6.06 11.36
N GLY A 84 -31.83 -5.17 11.26
CA GLY A 84 -31.87 -3.96 10.44
C GLY A 84 -31.33 -4.18 9.02
N GLU A 85 -31.01 -3.08 8.32
CA GLU A 85 -30.37 -3.14 7.00
C GLU A 85 -29.02 -3.87 7.09
N PRO A 86 -28.82 -4.97 6.34
CA PRO A 86 -27.69 -5.86 6.56
C PRO A 86 -26.36 -5.27 6.09
N ASP A 87 -26.35 -4.35 5.12
CA ASP A 87 -25.10 -3.75 4.61
C ASP A 87 -24.07 -4.80 4.15
N GLU A 88 -24.54 -5.85 3.48
CA GLU A 88 -23.71 -7.01 3.10
C GLU A 88 -22.46 -6.64 2.28
N ALA A 89 -22.55 -5.59 1.45
CA ALA A 89 -21.44 -5.08 0.64
C ALA A 89 -20.45 -4.19 1.43
N ARG A 90 -20.61 -4.05 2.76
CA ARG A 90 -19.73 -3.26 3.63
C ARG A 90 -19.06 -4.08 4.73
N LEU A 91 -19.53 -5.29 5.02
CA LEU A 91 -18.99 -6.12 6.09
C LEU A 91 -18.87 -7.56 5.60
N ILE A 92 -17.67 -8.12 5.69
CA ILE A 92 -17.43 -9.55 5.52
C ILE A 92 -16.66 -10.08 6.73
N ARG A 93 -17.15 -11.19 7.30
CA ARG A 93 -16.47 -11.95 8.34
C ARG A 93 -16.08 -13.31 7.79
N ALA A 94 -14.84 -13.73 8.00
CA ALA A 94 -14.36 -15.06 7.66
C ALA A 94 -13.36 -15.57 8.70
N THR A 95 -13.22 -16.88 8.84
CA THR A 95 -12.20 -17.51 9.69
C THR A 95 -11.13 -18.14 8.82
N ILE A 96 -9.88 -17.68 8.94
CA ILE A 96 -8.72 -18.19 8.21
C ILE A 96 -7.71 -18.67 9.25
N ASP A 97 -7.28 -19.93 9.18
CA ASP A 97 -6.34 -20.56 10.12
C ASP A 97 -6.67 -20.35 11.60
N GLY A 98 -7.96 -20.42 11.93
CA GLY A 98 -8.46 -20.23 13.31
C GLY A 98 -8.50 -18.77 13.79
N ILE A 99 -8.20 -17.80 12.93
CA ILE A 99 -8.30 -16.37 13.21
C ILE A 99 -9.56 -15.81 12.54
N THR A 100 -10.45 -15.19 13.32
CA THR A 100 -11.62 -14.51 12.77
C THR A 100 -11.22 -13.13 12.25
N ILE A 101 -11.48 -12.86 10.98
CA ILE A 101 -11.20 -11.61 10.30
C ILE A 101 -12.54 -10.96 9.96
N VAL A 102 -12.69 -9.70 10.36
CA VAL A 102 -13.80 -8.82 10.02
C VAL A 102 -13.23 -7.70 9.15
N ASN A 103 -13.61 -7.68 7.88
CA ASN A 103 -13.27 -6.63 6.94
C ASN A 103 -14.48 -5.70 6.76
N THR A 104 -14.27 -4.40 7.02
CA THR A 104 -15.32 -3.38 6.96
C THR A 104 -14.99 -2.24 5.99
N TYR A 105 -15.99 -1.76 5.26
CA TYR A 105 -16.00 -0.46 4.57
C TYR A 105 -17.06 0.44 5.22
N ILE A 106 -16.65 1.21 6.21
CA ILE A 106 -17.56 2.02 7.03
C ILE A 106 -18.08 3.21 6.20
N PRO A 107 -19.38 3.59 6.30
CA PRO A 107 -19.92 4.75 5.61
C PRO A 107 -19.07 6.02 5.85
N GLN A 108 -18.76 6.76 4.79
CA GLN A 108 -17.91 7.96 4.92
C GLN A 108 -18.59 9.11 5.68
N GLY A 109 -19.92 9.26 5.54
CA GLY A 109 -20.75 10.24 6.25
C GLY A 109 -21.16 11.48 5.43
N ALA A 110 -20.59 11.67 4.24
CA ALA A 110 -20.75 12.81 3.34
C ALA A 110 -20.43 14.19 3.96
N SER A 111 -21.33 14.72 4.78
CA SER A 111 -21.24 16.00 5.49
C SER A 111 -22.01 15.91 6.81
N LEU A 112 -21.72 16.78 7.79
CA LEU A 112 -22.31 16.69 9.13
C LEU A 112 -23.84 16.89 9.14
N ASP A 113 -24.37 17.64 8.18
CA ASP A 113 -25.79 17.90 7.95
C ASP A 113 -26.47 16.81 7.11
N SER A 114 -25.71 15.88 6.54
CA SER A 114 -26.26 14.76 5.77
C SER A 114 -26.86 13.70 6.70
N PRO A 115 -27.99 13.06 6.34
CA PRO A 115 -28.50 11.90 7.07
C PRO A 115 -27.50 10.72 7.06
N LYS A 116 -26.50 10.73 6.18
CA LYS A 116 -25.42 9.74 6.14
C LYS A 116 -24.48 9.83 7.34
N TYR A 117 -24.37 10.99 8.00
CA TYR A 117 -23.47 11.14 9.14
C TYR A 117 -24.04 10.48 10.42
N PRO A 118 -25.31 10.70 10.82
CA PRO A 118 -25.93 9.90 11.88
C PRO A 118 -25.88 8.40 11.58
N TYR A 119 -26.15 7.99 10.33
CA TYR A 119 -26.04 6.58 9.92
C TYR A 119 -24.64 6.00 10.14
N LYS A 120 -23.58 6.77 9.87
CA LYS A 120 -22.20 6.37 10.15
C LYS A 120 -21.97 6.12 11.64
N LEU A 121 -22.47 6.99 12.51
CA LEU A 121 -22.31 6.84 13.97
C LEU A 121 -23.06 5.60 14.46
N GLU A 122 -24.30 5.41 14.00
CA GLU A 122 -25.09 4.20 14.27
C GLU A 122 -24.37 2.93 13.78
N TRP A 123 -23.71 2.99 12.62
CA TRP A 123 -22.93 1.87 12.08
C TRP A 123 -21.85 1.38 13.06
N TYR A 124 -21.14 2.29 13.75
CA TYR A 124 -20.18 1.94 14.79
C TYR A 124 -20.85 1.30 16.01
N GLN A 125 -22.02 1.79 16.42
CA GLN A 125 -22.79 1.21 17.53
C GLN A 125 -23.23 -0.22 17.21
N ARG A 126 -23.76 -0.45 16.00
CA ARG A 126 -24.11 -1.78 15.47
C ARG A 126 -22.89 -2.69 15.42
N LEU A 127 -21.73 -2.16 15.03
CA LEU A 127 -20.47 -2.90 14.99
C LEU A 127 -20.00 -3.36 16.38
N ARG A 128 -20.17 -2.56 17.43
CA ARG A 128 -19.89 -2.97 18.83
C ARG A 128 -20.76 -4.15 19.27
N ALA A 129 -22.05 -4.10 18.95
CA ALA A 129 -22.98 -5.18 19.23
C ALA A 129 -22.59 -6.45 18.44
N TYR A 130 -22.24 -6.29 17.15
CA TYR A 130 -21.77 -7.38 16.30
C TYR A 130 -20.52 -8.05 16.87
N PHE A 131 -19.52 -7.30 17.33
CA PHE A 131 -18.33 -7.86 17.97
C PHE A 131 -18.67 -8.62 19.25
N SER A 132 -19.56 -8.08 20.08
CA SER A 132 -19.98 -8.75 21.32
C SER A 132 -20.74 -10.06 21.07
N LYS A 133 -21.50 -10.13 19.96
CA LYS A 133 -22.24 -11.33 19.56
C LYS A 133 -21.33 -12.41 18.98
N HIS A 134 -20.32 -12.01 18.21
CA HIS A 134 -19.63 -12.93 17.30
C HIS A 134 -18.16 -13.19 17.61
N LEU A 135 -17.54 -12.34 18.43
CA LEU A 135 -16.12 -12.40 18.75
C LEU A 135 -15.91 -12.61 20.25
N SER A 136 -14.67 -12.96 20.61
CA SER A 136 -14.22 -12.99 22.00
C SER A 136 -12.88 -12.29 22.11
N THR A 137 -12.75 -11.37 23.07
CA THR A 137 -11.50 -10.64 23.35
C THR A 137 -10.34 -11.55 23.73
N LYS A 138 -10.64 -12.78 24.20
CA LYS A 138 -9.67 -13.81 24.57
C LYS A 138 -9.21 -14.68 23.38
N LYS A 139 -9.87 -14.59 22.22
CA LYS A 139 -9.54 -15.36 21.02
C LYS A 139 -8.86 -14.46 19.95
N PRO A 140 -8.00 -15.02 19.09
CA PRO A 140 -7.43 -14.29 17.96
C PRO A 140 -8.52 -13.77 17.01
N ALA A 141 -8.65 -12.45 16.92
CA ALA A 141 -9.54 -11.81 15.96
C ALA A 141 -8.94 -10.50 15.46
N ILE A 142 -9.32 -10.14 14.24
CA ILE A 142 -8.82 -8.99 13.50
C ILE A 142 -10.01 -8.24 12.94
N TRP A 143 -10.06 -6.94 13.17
CA TRP A 143 -10.94 -6.01 12.50
C TRP A 143 -10.08 -5.09 11.63
N CYS A 144 -10.33 -5.07 10.34
CA CYS A 144 -9.58 -4.24 9.41
C CYS A 144 -10.47 -3.63 8.34
N GLY A 145 -9.93 -2.66 7.61
CA GLY A 145 -10.61 -2.02 6.50
C GLY A 145 -10.48 -0.51 6.52
N ASP A 146 -11.23 0.12 5.64
CA ASP A 146 -11.42 1.56 5.61
C ASP A 146 -12.53 1.94 6.59
N MET A 147 -12.11 2.56 7.70
CA MET A 147 -12.98 2.95 8.80
C MET A 147 -13.51 4.37 8.62
N ASN A 148 -13.05 5.09 7.58
CA ASN A 148 -13.41 6.47 7.31
C ASN A 148 -13.28 7.38 8.53
N VAL A 149 -12.29 7.14 9.39
CA VAL A 149 -12.01 7.96 10.58
C VAL A 149 -10.51 8.10 10.77
N ALA A 150 -10.05 9.32 11.03
CA ALA A 150 -8.71 9.60 11.53
C ALA A 150 -8.83 9.76 13.06
N PRO A 151 -8.40 8.76 13.86
CA PRO A 151 -8.65 8.75 15.30
C PRO A 151 -7.99 9.90 16.05
N GLU A 152 -6.74 10.22 15.71
CA GLU A 152 -5.93 11.20 16.42
C GLU A 152 -5.46 12.36 15.53
N PRO A 153 -5.06 13.51 16.10
CA PRO A 153 -4.52 14.62 15.32
C PRO A 153 -3.32 14.25 14.44
N ILE A 154 -2.53 13.24 14.82
CA ILE A 154 -1.42 12.69 14.03
C ILE A 154 -1.89 11.90 12.79
N ASP A 155 -3.18 11.55 12.72
CA ASP A 155 -3.77 10.75 11.66
C ASP A 155 -4.37 11.60 10.53
N VAL A 156 -4.22 12.92 10.58
CA VAL A 156 -4.75 13.82 9.56
C VAL A 156 -3.87 15.06 9.38
N ASP A 157 -3.61 15.45 8.14
CA ASP A 157 -2.91 16.72 7.88
C ASP A 157 -3.78 17.91 8.32
N ASN A 158 -3.19 18.96 8.91
CA ASN A 158 -3.92 20.14 9.39
C ASN A 158 -5.19 19.83 10.24
N PRO A 159 -5.05 19.18 11.41
CA PRO A 159 -6.18 18.76 12.24
C PRO A 159 -7.06 19.93 12.71
N LYS A 160 -6.48 21.12 12.91
CA LYS A 160 -7.22 22.33 13.31
C LYS A 160 -8.29 22.72 12.29
N ALA A 161 -7.96 22.66 11.00
CA ALA A 161 -8.90 23.00 9.93
C ALA A 161 -9.96 21.91 9.70
N LYS A 162 -9.70 20.66 10.11
CA LYS A 162 -10.55 19.50 9.81
C LYS A 162 -11.47 19.05 10.93
N LYS A 163 -11.56 19.81 12.03
CA LYS A 163 -12.45 19.50 13.16
C LYS A 163 -13.91 19.25 12.74
N LYS A 164 -14.38 19.87 11.66
CA LYS A 164 -15.75 19.71 11.13
C LYS A 164 -15.86 18.69 9.98
N HIS A 165 -14.78 17.98 9.64
CA HIS A 165 -14.81 16.95 8.60
C HIS A 165 -15.39 15.65 9.16
N VAL A 166 -16.27 14.97 8.42
CA VAL A 166 -16.97 13.76 8.86
C VAL A 166 -16.06 12.58 9.22
N CYS A 167 -14.79 12.60 8.79
CA CYS A 167 -13.77 11.60 9.16
C CYS A 167 -12.87 12.03 10.34
N PHE A 168 -13.02 13.24 10.91
CA PHE A 168 -12.22 13.72 12.04
C PHE A 168 -13.05 14.44 13.12
N HIS A 169 -14.35 14.59 12.90
CA HIS A 169 -15.26 15.18 13.88
C HIS A 169 -15.24 14.39 15.20
N GLU A 170 -15.46 15.09 16.31
CA GLU A 170 -15.34 14.51 17.65
C GLU A 170 -16.28 13.32 17.87
N ASP A 171 -17.48 13.35 17.29
CA ASP A 171 -18.46 12.26 17.42
C ASP A 171 -17.98 10.97 16.77
N VAL A 172 -17.44 11.02 15.54
CA VAL A 172 -16.95 9.80 14.88
C VAL A 172 -15.70 9.27 15.57
N ARG A 173 -14.85 10.15 16.10
CA ARG A 173 -13.67 9.76 16.87
C ARG A 173 -14.09 9.07 18.18
N ARG A 174 -15.08 9.62 18.88
CA ARG A 174 -15.67 8.98 20.07
C ARG A 174 -16.21 7.59 19.75
N GLU A 175 -17.05 7.45 18.72
CA GLU A 175 -17.62 6.16 18.29
C GLU A 175 -16.52 5.14 17.90
N TYR A 176 -15.45 5.59 17.23
CA TYR A 176 -14.30 4.77 16.94
C TYR A 176 -13.60 4.27 18.21
N HIS A 177 -13.29 5.17 19.16
CA HIS A 177 -12.60 4.81 20.40
C HIS A 177 -13.44 3.89 21.29
N GLU A 178 -14.75 4.12 21.39
CA GLU A 178 -15.67 3.21 22.09
C GLU A 178 -15.69 1.82 21.43
N THR A 179 -15.63 1.77 20.10
CA THR A 179 -15.59 0.50 19.35
C THR A 179 -14.26 -0.22 19.54
N LEU A 180 -13.15 0.52 19.54
CA LEU A 180 -11.82 0.00 19.83
C LEU A 180 -11.75 -0.56 21.27
N ALA A 181 -12.38 0.13 22.23
CA ALA A 181 -12.40 -0.24 23.64
C ALA A 181 -13.10 -1.58 23.94
N TRP A 182 -13.85 -2.13 22.98
CA TRP A 182 -14.38 -3.51 23.08
C TRP A 182 -13.28 -4.54 23.38
N GLY A 183 -12.05 -4.31 22.89
CA GLY A 183 -10.89 -5.15 23.16
C GLY A 183 -9.87 -5.23 22.03
N PHE A 184 -9.88 -4.24 21.14
CA PHE A 184 -8.97 -4.15 20.02
C PHE A 184 -7.78 -3.23 20.30
N THR A 185 -6.68 -3.50 19.63
CA THR A 185 -5.47 -2.67 19.66
C THR A 185 -5.10 -2.28 18.24
N ASP A 186 -4.89 -0.99 18.00
CA ASP A 186 -4.31 -0.49 16.74
C ASP A 186 -2.83 -0.88 16.67
N VAL A 187 -2.51 -1.84 15.80
CA VAL A 187 -1.13 -2.37 15.72
C VAL A 187 -0.15 -1.38 15.13
N PHE A 188 -0.63 -0.47 14.26
CA PHE A 188 0.23 0.56 13.68
C PHE A 188 0.64 1.54 14.77
N ARG A 189 -0.32 2.07 15.55
CA ARG A 189 -0.01 3.00 16.64
C ARG A 189 0.72 2.35 17.80
N LYS A 190 0.50 1.06 18.06
CA LYS A 190 1.29 0.30 19.04
C LYS A 190 2.79 0.26 18.68
N LEU A 191 3.12 0.03 17.42
CA LEU A 191 4.52 -0.09 16.96
C LEU A 191 5.14 1.25 16.56
N HIS A 192 4.30 2.21 16.18
CA HIS A 192 4.70 3.52 15.68
C HIS A 192 3.83 4.62 16.31
N PRO A 193 3.96 4.85 17.63
CA PRO A 193 3.11 5.81 18.35
C PRO A 193 3.20 7.22 17.75
N ASP A 194 4.42 7.66 17.41
CA ASP A 194 4.69 9.04 17.01
C ASP A 194 4.99 9.20 15.50
N LYS A 195 4.85 8.12 14.71
CA LYS A 195 5.14 8.19 13.27
C LYS A 195 3.99 8.88 12.54
N LEU A 196 4.28 9.99 11.88
CA LEU A 196 3.37 10.61 10.92
C LEU A 196 3.30 9.73 9.67
N GLN A 197 2.12 9.16 9.41
CA GLN A 197 1.90 8.26 8.28
C GLN A 197 0.42 8.25 7.93
N TYR A 198 0.13 8.46 6.65
CA TYR A 198 -1.23 8.42 6.11
C TYR A 198 -1.42 7.18 5.24
N THR A 199 -2.68 6.85 4.98
CA THR A 199 -3.11 5.75 4.09
C THR A 199 -3.96 6.23 2.91
N PHE A 200 -4.44 7.48 2.96
CA PHE A 200 -5.28 8.11 1.93
C PHE A 200 -4.76 9.50 1.57
N TRP A 201 -4.74 9.80 0.25
CA TRP A 201 -4.42 11.12 -0.29
C TRP A 201 -5.39 11.47 -1.42
N ASP A 202 -6.18 12.52 -1.19
CA ASP A 202 -7.24 12.95 -2.11
C ASP A 202 -6.65 13.38 -3.47
N TYR A 203 -7.01 12.67 -4.54
CA TYR A 203 -6.56 12.95 -5.90
C TYR A 203 -7.23 14.17 -6.54
N ARG A 204 -8.36 14.64 -5.99
CA ARG A 204 -9.06 15.84 -6.47
C ARG A 204 -8.32 17.11 -6.10
N GLN A 205 -7.43 17.02 -5.12
CA GLN A 205 -6.54 18.11 -4.73
C GLN A 205 -5.16 17.88 -5.33
N PRO A 206 -4.57 18.88 -6.01
CA PRO A 206 -3.23 18.73 -6.58
C PRO A 206 -2.20 18.52 -5.49
N ASN A 207 -1.13 17.78 -5.81
CA ASN A 207 0.08 17.60 -5.00
C ASN A 207 -0.11 16.97 -3.60
N THR A 208 -1.29 16.44 -3.25
CA THR A 208 -1.53 15.86 -1.90
C THR A 208 -0.52 14.80 -1.52
N LEU A 209 -0.14 13.92 -2.44
CA LEU A 209 0.89 12.91 -2.19
C LEU A 209 2.28 13.52 -2.00
N ILE A 210 2.68 14.46 -2.85
CA ILE A 210 4.01 15.10 -2.85
C ILE A 210 4.20 15.92 -1.57
N GLU A 211 3.17 16.67 -1.18
CA GLU A 211 3.15 17.50 0.02
C GLU A 211 2.80 16.69 1.28
N ASN A 212 2.58 15.39 1.13
CA ASN A 212 2.11 14.48 2.17
C ASN A 212 0.90 15.04 2.95
N ARG A 213 -0.09 15.61 2.25
CA ARG A 213 -1.38 16.03 2.80
C ARG A 213 -2.37 14.87 2.73
N GLY A 214 -2.43 14.06 3.78
CA GLY A 214 -3.21 12.83 3.79
C GLY A 214 -3.93 12.55 5.11
N TRP A 215 -4.56 11.37 5.12
CA TRP A 215 -5.34 10.84 6.24
C TRP A 215 -4.97 9.39 6.50
N ARG A 216 -4.95 8.97 7.76
CA ARG A 216 -4.89 7.55 8.14
C ARG A 216 -6.28 7.09 8.57
N VAL A 217 -7.00 6.52 7.62
CA VAL A 217 -8.39 6.03 7.79
C VAL A 217 -8.53 4.52 7.59
N ASP A 218 -7.47 3.88 7.13
CA ASP A 218 -7.37 2.43 6.98
C ASP A 218 -6.64 1.86 8.19
N HIS A 219 -7.23 0.88 8.86
CA HIS A 219 -6.66 0.32 10.09
C HIS A 219 -6.65 -1.21 10.07
N ILE A 220 -5.71 -1.78 10.81
CA ILE A 220 -5.72 -3.18 11.25
C ILE A 220 -5.72 -3.16 12.77
N LEU A 221 -6.82 -3.62 13.35
CA LEU A 221 -7.09 -3.65 14.77
C LEU A 221 -7.18 -5.10 15.21
N VAL A 222 -6.48 -5.48 16.27
CA VAL A 222 -6.37 -6.89 16.66
C VAL A 222 -6.67 -7.09 18.14
N THR A 223 -7.20 -8.25 18.50
CA THR A 223 -7.39 -8.61 19.92
C THR A 223 -6.06 -8.81 20.64
N SER A 224 -6.08 -8.73 21.98
CA SER A 224 -4.88 -8.84 22.82
C SER A 224 -3.96 -10.04 22.51
N PRO A 225 -4.46 -11.28 22.25
CA PRO A 225 -3.60 -12.41 21.89
C PRO A 225 -2.76 -12.18 20.63
N LEU A 226 -3.29 -11.45 19.65
CA LEU A 226 -2.59 -11.11 18.42
C LEU A 226 -1.73 -9.86 18.59
N ALA A 227 -2.19 -8.87 19.37
CA ALA A 227 -1.43 -7.66 19.65
C ALA A 227 -0.06 -8.01 20.25
N LYS A 228 0.01 -8.99 21.15
CA LYS A 228 1.26 -9.49 21.77
C LYS A 228 2.22 -10.16 20.77
N LYS A 229 1.70 -10.67 19.65
CA LYS A 229 2.47 -11.37 18.60
C LYS A 229 2.81 -10.48 17.41
N CYS A 230 2.26 -9.26 17.35
CA CYS A 230 2.53 -8.34 16.26
C CYS A 230 3.96 -7.79 16.37
N VAL A 231 4.77 -8.06 15.35
CA VAL A 231 6.19 -7.64 15.28
C VAL A 231 6.43 -6.49 14.30
N LYS A 232 5.47 -6.22 13.40
CA LYS A 232 5.63 -5.23 12.32
C LYS A 232 4.29 -4.73 11.79
N ALA A 233 4.20 -3.42 11.49
CA ALA A 233 3.09 -2.79 10.79
C ALA A 233 3.60 -1.55 10.01
N GLU A 234 3.52 -1.53 8.69
CA GLU A 234 3.94 -0.37 7.87
C GLU A 234 2.89 -0.01 6.83
N VAL A 235 3.01 1.17 6.24
CA VAL A 235 2.21 1.58 5.09
C VAL A 235 3.08 1.56 3.85
N ASP A 236 2.61 0.90 2.79
CA ASP A 236 3.28 0.88 1.49
C ASP A 236 2.66 1.88 0.56
N VAL A 237 3.46 2.89 0.24
CA VAL A 237 3.12 4.00 -0.65
C VAL A 237 3.44 3.66 -2.11
N LYS A 238 4.13 2.55 -2.41
CA LYS A 238 4.53 2.21 -3.79
C LYS A 238 3.33 2.04 -4.74
N PRO A 239 2.23 1.35 -4.38
CA PRO A 239 1.06 1.24 -5.24
C PRO A 239 0.42 2.59 -5.57
N ARG A 240 0.56 3.58 -4.67
CA ARG A 240 0.07 4.94 -4.87
C ARG A 240 0.85 5.73 -5.92
N ASN A 241 2.08 5.30 -6.24
CA ASN A 241 2.94 5.88 -7.27
C ASN A 241 2.80 5.21 -8.65
N MET A 242 1.99 4.16 -8.78
CA MET A 242 1.77 3.47 -10.07
C MET A 242 0.76 4.22 -10.95
N GLU A 243 0.72 3.91 -12.25
CA GLU A 243 -0.32 4.43 -13.15
C GLU A 243 -1.72 3.98 -12.69
N ASN A 244 -2.70 4.89 -12.72
CA ASN A 244 -4.09 4.67 -12.24
C ASN A 244 -4.19 4.12 -10.79
N PRO A 245 -3.52 4.76 -9.81
CA PRO A 245 -3.48 4.24 -8.45
C PRO A 245 -4.86 4.35 -7.78
N SER A 246 -5.10 3.55 -6.74
CA SER A 246 -6.13 3.91 -5.76
C SER A 246 -5.71 5.19 -5.03
N ASP A 247 -6.67 5.96 -4.53
CA ASP A 247 -6.43 7.10 -3.63
C ASP A 247 -6.07 6.66 -2.21
N HIS A 248 -6.35 5.40 -1.88
CA HIS A 248 -5.80 4.71 -0.73
C HIS A 248 -4.51 3.97 -1.08
N THR A 249 -3.75 3.61 -0.06
CA THR A 249 -2.53 2.83 -0.19
C THR A 249 -2.59 1.60 0.70
N VAL A 250 -1.79 0.58 0.40
CA VAL A 250 -1.81 -0.69 1.12
C VAL A 250 -1.02 -0.59 2.41
N MET A 251 -1.53 -1.10 3.53
CA MET A 251 -0.73 -1.27 4.76
C MET A 251 -0.05 -2.65 4.77
N TRP A 252 1.29 -2.72 4.70
CA TRP A 252 2.11 -3.96 4.85
C TRP A 252 3.61 -3.70 5.24
N GLY A 253 4.70 -4.08 4.52
CA GLY A 253 6.08 -3.54 4.77
C GLY A 253 7.43 -4.12 4.16
N SER A 254 8.33 -3.29 3.51
CA SER A 254 9.87 -3.06 3.60
C SER A 254 10.70 -2.44 2.36
N SER A 255 12.06 -2.11 2.47
CA SER A 255 13.00 -1.06 1.82
C SER A 255 14.29 -1.51 0.95
N TYR A 256 15.32 -0.64 0.72
CA TYR A 256 16.72 -0.77 0.10
C TYR A 256 17.00 -0.51 -1.43
N SER A 257 16.34 0.42 -2.11
CA SER A 257 15.96 0.29 -3.55
C SER A 257 16.99 0.38 -4.71
N ALA A 258 18.07 1.17 -4.70
CA ALA A 258 18.83 1.42 -5.94
C ALA A 258 19.86 0.32 -6.28
N SER A 259 20.74 -0.02 -5.33
CA SER A 259 21.65 -1.17 -5.46
C SER A 259 20.90 -2.50 -5.49
N LEU A 260 19.72 -2.53 -4.87
CA LEU A 260 18.81 -3.64 -4.96
C LEU A 260 18.28 -3.86 -6.38
N ALA A 261 18.08 -2.81 -7.19
CA ALA A 261 17.67 -2.97 -8.58
C ALA A 261 18.71 -3.75 -9.39
N LEU A 262 20.01 -3.44 -9.23
CA LEU A 262 21.10 -4.17 -9.87
C LEU A 262 21.27 -5.58 -9.29
N LYS A 263 21.15 -5.72 -7.97
CA LYS A 263 21.18 -7.02 -7.30
C LYS A 263 20.08 -7.95 -7.82
N ILE A 264 18.86 -7.44 -7.93
CA ILE A 264 17.71 -8.22 -8.39
C ILE A 264 17.87 -8.59 -9.86
N ALA A 265 18.26 -7.63 -10.70
CA ALA A 265 18.46 -7.90 -12.13
C ALA A 265 19.58 -8.92 -12.40
N GLY A 266 20.60 -8.94 -11.55
CA GLY A 266 21.69 -9.91 -11.63
C GLY A 266 21.31 -11.30 -11.11
N ASP A 267 20.71 -11.36 -9.92
CA ASP A 267 20.38 -12.63 -9.27
C ASP A 267 19.15 -13.33 -9.89
N TRP A 268 18.25 -12.56 -10.52
CA TRP A 268 17.01 -13.05 -11.13
C TRP A 268 16.75 -12.36 -12.49
N PRO A 269 17.56 -12.64 -13.52
CA PRO A 269 17.51 -11.95 -14.81
C PRO A 269 16.16 -12.09 -15.53
N ASP A 270 15.43 -13.18 -15.31
CA ASP A 270 14.12 -13.44 -15.94
C ASP A 270 12.98 -12.56 -15.38
N LEU A 271 13.23 -11.80 -14.31
CA LEU A 271 12.21 -10.97 -13.65
C LEU A 271 12.35 -9.48 -13.94
N VAL A 272 13.38 -9.08 -14.67
CA VAL A 272 13.72 -7.67 -14.90
C VAL A 272 13.95 -7.45 -16.38
N ASP A 273 13.06 -6.71 -17.03
CA ASP A 273 13.18 -6.40 -18.46
C ASP A 273 14.22 -5.29 -18.73
N GLY A 274 14.60 -4.51 -17.72
CA GLY A 274 15.53 -3.40 -17.84
C GLY A 274 15.92 -2.76 -16.51
N VAL A 275 17.08 -2.11 -16.46
CA VAL A 275 17.61 -1.49 -15.22
C VAL A 275 17.83 0.00 -15.41
N LEU A 276 17.35 0.81 -14.46
CA LEU A 276 17.64 2.24 -14.35
C LEU A 276 18.16 2.52 -12.93
N ALA A 277 19.46 2.77 -12.79
CA ALA A 277 20.11 2.93 -11.47
C ALA A 277 20.81 4.28 -11.31
N PHE A 278 20.52 4.94 -10.20
CA PHE A 278 21.03 6.26 -9.83
C PHE A 278 22.02 6.11 -8.69
N ALA A 279 23.28 6.43 -8.95
CA ALA A 279 24.40 6.30 -8.02
C ALA A 279 24.38 4.99 -7.18
N PRO A 280 24.33 3.81 -7.83
CA PRO A 280 24.13 2.53 -7.15
C PRO A 280 25.26 2.11 -6.18
N GLY A 281 26.33 2.90 -6.08
CA GLY A 281 27.45 2.67 -5.17
C GLY A 281 27.73 3.85 -4.22
N GLU A 282 26.87 4.86 -4.12
CA GLU A 282 27.11 6.05 -3.29
C GLU A 282 27.19 5.73 -1.79
N TYR A 283 26.42 4.75 -1.31
CA TYR A 283 26.37 4.37 0.11
C TYR A 283 27.34 3.26 0.52
N PHE A 284 28.21 2.80 -0.37
CA PHE A 284 29.13 1.68 -0.11
C PHE A 284 30.58 2.16 -0.20
N ASN A 285 31.44 1.67 0.70
CA ASN A 285 32.87 1.86 0.56
C ASN A 285 33.43 0.88 -0.49
N THR A 286 34.66 1.10 -0.99
CA THR A 286 35.28 0.27 -2.03
C THR A 286 35.36 -1.23 -1.69
N HIS A 287 35.37 -1.58 -0.40
CA HIS A 287 35.44 -2.96 0.08
C HIS A 287 34.06 -3.64 0.21
N THR A 288 32.95 -2.88 0.13
CA THR A 288 31.57 -3.37 0.34
C THR A 288 30.72 -3.37 -0.93
N LYS A 289 31.31 -3.11 -2.10
CA LYS A 289 30.62 -3.07 -3.41
C LYS A 289 30.67 -4.37 -4.20
N THR A 290 31.53 -5.31 -3.81
CA THR A 290 31.79 -6.57 -4.53
C THR A 290 30.51 -7.36 -4.76
N TRP A 291 29.62 -7.46 -3.77
CA TRP A 291 28.35 -8.19 -3.93
C TRP A 291 27.41 -7.60 -4.99
N ILE A 292 27.45 -6.29 -5.25
CA ILE A 292 26.66 -5.66 -6.33
C ILE A 292 27.35 -5.95 -7.66
N GLN A 293 28.66 -5.78 -7.71
CA GLN A 293 29.48 -6.04 -8.90
C GLN A 293 29.34 -7.49 -9.37
N ASP A 294 29.43 -8.46 -8.45
CA ASP A 294 29.27 -9.89 -8.71
C ASP A 294 27.91 -10.19 -9.32
N SER A 295 26.84 -9.63 -8.73
CA SER A 295 25.49 -9.78 -9.30
C SER A 295 25.37 -9.10 -10.66
N SER A 296 25.95 -7.92 -10.83
CA SER A 296 25.92 -7.18 -12.10
C SER A 296 26.52 -7.96 -13.27
N THR A 297 27.43 -8.93 -13.03
CA THR A 297 27.97 -9.81 -14.07
C THR A 297 26.93 -10.68 -14.79
N HIS A 298 25.72 -10.78 -14.25
CA HIS A 298 24.64 -11.60 -14.81
C HIS A 298 23.56 -10.77 -15.53
N ILE A 299 23.66 -9.43 -15.53
CA ILE A 299 22.64 -8.55 -16.11
C ILE A 299 22.77 -8.49 -17.63
N THR A 300 21.87 -9.15 -18.35
CA THR A 300 21.85 -9.19 -19.83
C THR A 300 20.88 -8.18 -20.45
N VAL A 301 19.96 -7.63 -19.66
CA VAL A 301 18.91 -6.70 -20.11
C VAL A 301 19.39 -5.25 -20.25
N PRO A 302 18.71 -4.40 -21.05
CA PRO A 302 19.11 -3.01 -21.21
C PRO A 302 19.26 -2.30 -19.88
N THR A 303 20.39 -1.61 -19.69
CA THR A 303 20.75 -1.03 -18.39
C THR A 303 21.24 0.39 -18.55
N PHE A 304 20.73 1.31 -17.74
CA PHE A 304 21.19 2.69 -17.67
C PHE A 304 21.67 3.01 -16.25
N ILE A 305 22.92 3.44 -16.13
CA ILE A 305 23.49 3.92 -14.88
C ILE A 305 23.92 5.38 -15.02
N THR A 306 23.66 6.16 -13.99
CA THR A 306 23.96 7.58 -13.97
C THR A 306 24.14 8.08 -12.54
N SER A 307 24.76 9.25 -12.37
CA SER A 307 25.00 9.90 -11.09
C SER A 307 25.38 11.37 -11.31
N ALA A 308 25.67 12.10 -10.23
CA ALA A 308 26.46 13.32 -10.36
C ALA A 308 27.90 12.98 -10.80
N ARG A 309 28.59 13.92 -11.46
CA ARG A 309 29.90 13.68 -12.08
C ARG A 309 30.96 13.13 -11.12
N ASN A 310 30.99 13.60 -9.87
CA ASN A 310 32.01 13.17 -8.89
C ASN A 310 31.74 11.77 -8.33
N GLU A 311 30.55 11.23 -8.57
CA GLU A 311 30.14 9.91 -8.09
C GLU A 311 30.37 8.82 -9.13
N LYS A 312 30.88 9.16 -10.32
CA LYS A 312 31.27 8.17 -11.33
C LYS A 312 32.13 7.05 -10.74
N PRO A 313 33.20 7.33 -9.95
CA PRO A 313 34.02 6.28 -9.37
C PRO A 313 33.24 5.37 -8.41
N SER A 314 32.07 5.80 -7.94
CA SER A 314 31.27 5.00 -7.02
C SER A 314 30.57 3.83 -7.71
N TRP A 315 30.38 3.87 -9.04
CA TRP A 315 29.64 2.85 -9.80
C TRP A 315 30.33 2.36 -11.07
N SER A 316 31.46 2.94 -11.52
CA SER A 316 32.16 2.52 -12.75
C SER A 316 32.39 1.01 -12.81
N ASP A 317 32.96 0.42 -11.75
CA ASP A 317 33.30 -1.01 -11.70
C ASP A 317 32.04 -1.90 -11.77
N ILE A 318 30.91 -1.40 -11.26
CA ILE A 318 29.61 -2.07 -11.33
C ILE A 318 29.08 -2.02 -12.77
N PHE A 319 29.16 -0.86 -13.42
CA PHE A 319 28.74 -0.71 -14.82
C PHE A 319 29.60 -1.54 -15.77
N ASP A 320 30.91 -1.61 -15.53
CA ASP A 320 31.84 -2.37 -16.34
C ASP A 320 31.57 -3.88 -16.26
N ALA A 321 31.18 -4.38 -15.08
CA ALA A 321 30.81 -5.79 -14.87
C ALA A 321 29.57 -6.24 -15.65
N ILE A 322 28.67 -5.34 -16.05
CA ILE A 322 27.40 -5.69 -16.72
C ILE A 322 27.66 -6.22 -18.15
N PRO A 323 27.24 -7.45 -18.50
CA PRO A 323 27.48 -8.02 -19.83
C PRO A 323 26.48 -7.56 -20.90
N SER A 324 25.38 -6.88 -20.52
CA SER A 324 24.37 -6.42 -21.47
C SER A 324 24.98 -5.58 -22.60
N LYS A 325 24.64 -5.94 -23.85
CA LYS A 325 25.01 -5.18 -25.06
C LYS A 325 24.28 -3.84 -25.17
N HIS A 326 23.23 -3.65 -24.36
CA HIS A 326 22.38 -2.47 -24.34
C HIS A 326 22.56 -1.67 -23.04
N LYS A 327 23.79 -1.68 -22.48
CA LYS A 327 24.14 -0.83 -21.35
C LYS A 327 24.58 0.55 -21.80
N THR A 328 24.03 1.59 -21.18
CA THR A 328 24.33 3.00 -21.48
C THR A 328 24.53 3.77 -20.18
N SER A 329 25.29 4.85 -20.23
CA SER A 329 25.40 5.75 -19.09
C SER A 329 25.46 7.19 -19.56
N TYR A 330 25.01 8.08 -18.69
CA TYR A 330 25.10 9.52 -18.91
C TYR A 330 25.63 10.19 -17.67
N LEU A 331 26.58 11.09 -17.86
CA LEU A 331 27.15 11.91 -16.79
C LEU A 331 26.91 13.38 -17.09
N PRO A 332 26.20 14.08 -16.19
CA PRO A 332 25.95 15.50 -16.35
C PRO A 332 27.26 16.32 -16.25
N PRO A 333 27.32 17.49 -16.91
CA PRO A 333 28.39 18.46 -16.77
C PRO A 333 28.71 18.91 -15.34
N THR A 334 27.69 19.00 -14.48
CA THR A 334 27.79 19.57 -13.14
C THR A 334 28.37 18.57 -12.13
N PRO A 335 29.38 18.96 -11.33
CA PRO A 335 29.89 18.15 -10.22
C PRO A 335 28.87 18.08 -9.06
N GLY A 336 28.92 16.99 -8.29
CA GLY A 336 28.05 16.79 -7.13
C GLY A 336 28.22 15.41 -6.48
N ASN A 337 27.73 15.26 -5.25
CA ASN A 337 27.86 14.06 -4.41
C ASN A 337 26.47 13.51 -4.02
N HIS A 338 25.54 13.47 -4.98
CA HIS A 338 24.25 12.80 -4.78
C HIS A 338 23.66 12.39 -6.13
N GLY A 339 23.33 11.10 -6.29
CA GLY A 339 22.93 10.53 -7.58
C GLY A 339 21.70 11.15 -8.23
N SER A 340 20.75 11.62 -7.43
CA SER A 340 19.53 12.27 -7.91
C SER A 340 19.69 13.77 -8.15
N ARG A 341 20.83 14.37 -7.81
CA ARG A 341 21.04 15.83 -7.90
C ARG A 341 20.81 16.35 -9.32
N ALA A 342 21.23 15.59 -10.31
CA ALA A 342 21.05 15.93 -11.72
C ALA A 342 19.59 15.86 -12.19
N LEU A 343 18.69 15.28 -11.40
CA LEU A 343 17.24 15.34 -11.62
C LEU A 343 16.59 16.64 -11.11
N TRP A 344 17.34 17.49 -10.39
CA TRP A 344 16.77 18.69 -9.78
C TRP A 344 16.79 19.86 -10.78
N LYS A 345 15.62 20.49 -10.97
CA LYS A 345 15.40 21.60 -11.92
C LYS A 345 16.31 22.81 -11.73
N GLN A 346 16.93 22.94 -10.55
CA GLN A 346 17.84 24.03 -10.20
C GLN A 346 19.23 23.91 -10.87
N PHE A 347 19.55 22.78 -11.50
CA PHE A 347 20.80 22.61 -12.24
C PHE A 347 20.55 22.71 -13.74
N SER A 348 21.38 23.49 -14.43
CA SER A 348 21.24 23.82 -15.85
C SER A 348 21.41 22.64 -16.79
N ASP A 349 21.95 21.52 -16.31
CA ASP A 349 22.13 20.28 -17.06
C ASP A 349 21.07 19.21 -16.79
N ASN A 350 20.04 19.54 -16.01
CA ASN A 350 18.90 18.67 -15.77
C ASN A 350 18.23 18.18 -17.07
N GLY A 351 18.14 19.05 -18.07
CA GLY A 351 17.56 18.69 -19.37
C GLY A 351 18.34 17.59 -20.09
N GLY A 352 19.67 17.67 -20.11
CA GLY A 352 20.52 16.64 -20.73
C GLY A 352 20.38 15.28 -20.06
N TYR A 353 20.14 15.28 -18.74
CA TYR A 353 19.88 14.08 -17.97
C TYR A 353 18.58 13.40 -18.37
N TRP A 354 17.48 14.16 -18.42
CA TRP A 354 16.18 13.64 -18.82
C TRP A 354 16.17 13.16 -20.27
N MET A 355 16.83 13.90 -21.18
CA MET A 355 17.00 13.47 -22.56
C MET A 355 17.72 12.13 -22.66
N ALA A 356 18.76 11.90 -21.84
CA ALA A 356 19.48 10.63 -21.84
C ALA A 356 18.63 9.46 -21.32
N VAL A 357 17.84 9.70 -20.26
CA VAL A 357 16.89 8.71 -19.73
C VAL A 357 15.79 8.41 -20.76
N GLU A 358 15.19 9.44 -21.34
CA GLU A 358 14.14 9.31 -22.37
C GLU A 358 14.67 8.58 -23.61
N HIS A 359 15.88 8.92 -24.06
CA HIS A 359 16.53 8.24 -25.16
C HIS A 359 16.79 6.76 -24.86
N PHE A 360 17.29 6.44 -23.65
CA PHE A 360 17.46 5.05 -23.21
C PHE A 360 16.12 4.29 -23.23
N LEU A 361 15.07 4.89 -22.67
CA LEU A 361 13.75 4.28 -22.59
C LEU A 361 13.17 4.02 -23.99
N THR A 362 13.17 5.03 -24.86
CA THR A 362 12.62 4.95 -26.22
C THR A 362 13.41 4.02 -27.15
N SER A 363 14.72 3.91 -26.96
CA SER A 363 15.59 3.08 -27.81
C SER A 363 15.56 1.59 -27.46
N ASN A 364 15.28 1.25 -26.19
CA ASN A 364 15.36 -0.12 -25.69
C ASN A 364 14.00 -0.73 -25.35
N PHE A 365 12.99 0.11 -25.11
CA PHE A 365 11.65 -0.32 -24.73
C PHE A 365 10.64 0.34 -25.66
N LYS A 366 10.39 -0.29 -26.81
CA LYS A 366 9.27 0.09 -27.67
C LYS A 366 7.99 -0.40 -27.01
N ARG A 367 7.11 0.52 -26.60
CA ARG A 367 5.69 0.20 -26.39
C ARG A 367 5.00 0.06 -27.74
#